data_AF-A0A6C0IU23-F1
#
_entry.id   AF-A0A6C0IU23-F1
#
_cell.length_a   1.000
_cell.length_b   1.000
_cell.length_c   1.000
_cell.angle_alpha   90.00
_cell.angle_beta   90.00
_cell.angle_gamma   90.00
#
_symmetry.space_group_name_H-M   'P 1'
#
loop_
_entity.id
_entity.type
_entity.pdbx_description
1 polymer ?
#
loop_
_entity_poly.entity_id
_entity_poly.type
_entity_poly.pdbx_seq_one_letter_code
_entity_poly.pdbx_strand_id
1 'polypeptide(L)'
;MYIKIFMKYNVHINYRMFTPILVFVLLSFVHSFGLWPNINRFPLLSCIENVYENNQYLPSQSILFNPKVDMHNVTEEDKMQFEWYMIGRNTDFPFRVPRKITIWGKEYTIWKQNKNDYVCLTDTCSEDLNSLYENQHFHVVEKNNQVFLNTYQNVSNKTMVSRSDYFTHNSFRHVFVETCIDLHPSILVDASLDIVHVIFAKLFTKNNVFEPSDISIMYSPHSLHNSVNYTYTCGPQSMTSVFFGTNEMTISSEIIHPYATISCVTIGDKQLVFETHILPIDANHCKIFICCYQNIGLYYRHEKWIGKIIQTFLDVYTQLSVCRR
;
A
#
# COMPACT_ATOMS: atom_id res chain seq x y z
N MET A 1 8.40 -1.15 37.78
CA MET A 1 8.98 0.19 37.61
C MET A 1 9.94 0.15 36.43
N TYR A 2 9.46 0.42 35.21
CA TYR A 2 10.30 0.52 34.01
C TYR A 2 10.19 1.94 33.49
N ILE A 3 11.32 2.64 33.50
CA ILE A 3 11.47 4.02 33.05
C ILE A 3 11.46 4.00 31.52
N LYS A 4 10.45 4.64 30.91
CA LYS A 4 10.35 4.86 29.47
C LYS A 4 11.02 6.20 29.15
N ILE A 5 12.24 6.15 28.63
CA ILE A 5 12.96 7.35 28.16
C ILE A 5 12.42 7.71 26.78
N PHE A 6 11.77 8.88 26.67
CA PHE A 6 11.49 9.52 25.38
C PHE A 6 12.61 10.50 25.05
N MET A 7 13.39 10.21 24.00
CA MET A 7 14.28 11.19 23.39
C MET A 7 13.48 12.09 22.44
N LYS A 8 13.50 13.39 22.73
CA LYS A 8 12.91 14.44 21.91
C LYS A 8 14.02 14.96 20.97
N TYR A 9 14.07 14.47 19.73
CA TYR A 9 14.97 15.02 18.71
C TYR A 9 14.26 16.17 17.98
N ASN A 10 14.83 17.38 18.11
CA ASN A 10 14.53 18.52 17.24
C ASN A 10 15.51 18.47 16.06
N VAL A 11 15.06 17.98 14.91
CA VAL A 11 15.83 18.05 13.66
C VAL A 11 15.30 19.22 12.83
N HIS A 12 16.11 20.26 12.66
CA HIS A 12 15.84 21.34 11.70
C HIS A 12 16.28 20.87 10.31
N ILE A 13 15.32 20.53 9.45
CA ILE A 13 15.57 20.16 8.05
C ILE A 13 15.52 21.41 7.17
N ASN A 14 16.48 21.54 6.25
CA ASN A 14 16.66 22.70 5.38
C ASN A 14 15.98 22.45 4.01
N TYR A 15 14.81 23.03 3.78
CA TYR A 15 13.92 22.79 2.63
C TYR A 15 14.36 23.36 1.27
N ARG A 16 15.60 23.84 1.13
CA ARG A 16 15.98 24.71 0.01
C ARG A 16 16.33 24.03 -1.32
N MET A 17 16.31 22.71 -1.44
CA MET A 17 16.79 22.02 -2.65
C MET A 17 15.72 21.28 -3.48
N PHE A 18 14.48 21.14 -3.00
CA PHE A 18 13.42 20.37 -3.69
C PHE A 18 12.39 21.22 -4.46
N THR A 19 12.49 22.55 -4.39
CA THR A 19 11.49 23.48 -4.94
C THR A 19 11.49 23.65 -6.47
N PRO A 20 12.62 23.59 -7.22
CA PRO A 20 12.58 24.00 -8.64
C PRO A 20 12.04 22.93 -9.61
N ILE A 21 12.06 21.64 -9.25
CA ILE A 21 11.60 20.55 -10.13
C ILE A 21 10.08 20.35 -10.03
N LEU A 22 9.49 20.58 -8.85
CA LEU A 22 8.04 20.53 -8.63
C LEU A 22 7.32 21.68 -9.38
N VAL A 23 7.94 22.87 -9.44
CA VAL A 23 7.38 24.09 -10.06
C VAL A 23 7.28 24.00 -11.59
N PHE A 24 8.21 23.31 -12.26
CA PHE A 24 8.19 23.19 -13.73
C PHE A 24 7.12 22.23 -14.26
N VAL A 25 6.77 21.20 -13.49
CA VAL A 25 5.65 20.28 -13.81
C VAL A 25 4.29 20.94 -13.51
N LEU A 26 4.25 21.92 -12.60
CA LEU A 26 3.06 22.68 -12.19
C LEU A 26 2.63 23.77 -13.19
N LEU A 27 3.54 24.40 -13.93
CA LEU A 27 3.21 25.47 -14.89
C LEU A 27 2.49 24.96 -16.16
N SER A 28 2.72 23.71 -16.54
CA SER A 28 2.02 23.06 -17.66
C SER A 28 0.53 22.79 -17.38
N PHE A 29 0.13 22.90 -16.10
CA PHE A 29 -1.20 22.57 -15.60
C PHE A 29 -2.20 23.73 -15.73
N VAL A 30 -1.76 24.98 -15.58
CA VAL A 30 -2.66 26.15 -15.55
C VAL A 30 -3.33 26.41 -16.91
N HIS A 31 -2.73 25.98 -18.02
CA HIS A 31 -3.30 26.17 -19.36
C HIS A 31 -4.33 25.10 -19.78
N SER A 32 -4.46 23.98 -19.05
CA SER A 32 -5.35 22.88 -19.46
C SER A 32 -6.73 22.89 -18.80
N PHE A 33 -6.96 23.76 -17.80
CA PHE A 33 -8.23 23.83 -17.02
C PHE A 33 -9.14 25.00 -17.45
N GLY A 34 -9.13 25.36 -18.74
CA GLY A 34 -9.78 26.56 -19.26
C GLY A 34 -11.32 26.63 -19.24
N LEU A 35 -12.07 25.69 -18.64
CA LEU A 35 -13.54 25.69 -18.74
C LEU A 35 -14.34 25.38 -17.46
N TRP A 36 -13.71 25.35 -16.28
CA TRP A 36 -14.45 25.32 -15.02
C TRP A 36 -13.99 26.41 -14.04
N PRO A 37 -14.77 27.49 -13.84
CA PRO A 37 -14.32 28.67 -13.10
C PRO A 37 -14.09 28.44 -11.59
N ASN A 38 -14.41 27.26 -11.05
CA ASN A 38 -14.34 27.00 -9.61
C ASN A 38 -13.37 25.89 -9.18
N ILE A 39 -12.70 25.16 -10.09
CA ILE A 39 -11.72 24.13 -9.68
C ILE A 39 -10.43 24.73 -9.11
N ASN A 40 -10.01 25.92 -9.59
CA ASN A 40 -8.86 26.62 -9.04
C ASN A 40 -9.05 27.09 -7.58
N ARG A 41 -10.25 26.94 -7.01
CA ARG A 41 -10.53 27.20 -5.59
C ARG A 41 -10.38 25.97 -4.71
N PHE A 42 -10.13 24.79 -5.26
CA PHE A 42 -9.93 23.59 -4.43
C PHE A 42 -8.50 23.56 -3.90
N PRO A 43 -8.28 23.74 -2.58
CA PRO A 43 -6.97 23.89 -1.99
C PRO A 43 -6.34 22.51 -1.75
N LEU A 44 -6.48 21.55 -2.67
CA LEU A 44 -6.04 20.16 -2.48
C LEU A 44 -4.56 20.09 -2.07
N LEU A 45 -3.70 20.77 -2.82
CA LEU A 45 -2.26 20.80 -2.60
C LEU A 45 -1.90 21.52 -1.29
N SER A 46 -2.48 22.70 -1.06
CA SER A 46 -2.31 23.41 0.20
C SER A 46 -2.89 22.66 1.40
N CYS A 47 -3.86 21.77 1.20
CA CYS A 47 -4.43 20.94 2.26
C CYS A 47 -3.41 19.88 2.68
N ILE A 48 -2.74 19.25 1.70
CA ILE A 48 -1.69 18.25 1.88
C ILE A 48 -0.43 18.88 2.48
N GLU A 49 0.03 20.01 1.96
CA GLU A 49 1.17 20.77 2.52
C GLU A 49 0.93 21.13 4.00
N ASN A 50 -0.28 21.62 4.32
CA ASN A 50 -0.66 21.93 5.71
C ASN A 50 -0.83 20.70 6.64
N VAL A 51 -1.03 19.47 6.11
CA VAL A 51 -1.08 18.26 6.96
C VAL A 51 0.27 18.06 7.65
N TYR A 52 1.35 18.24 6.90
CA TYR A 52 2.68 17.85 7.34
C TYR A 52 3.44 18.98 8.04
N GLU A 53 3.30 20.22 7.56
CA GLU A 53 4.00 21.36 8.18
C GLU A 53 3.66 21.56 9.66
N ASN A 54 2.46 21.14 10.09
CA ASN A 54 2.04 21.31 11.47
C ASN A 54 2.43 20.16 12.42
N ASN A 55 2.85 18.97 11.94
CA ASN A 55 3.21 17.78 12.75
C ASN A 55 2.24 17.39 13.89
N GLN A 56 1.12 18.09 14.06
CA GLN A 56 0.15 17.93 15.15
C GLN A 56 -0.88 16.84 14.86
N TYR A 57 -0.82 16.24 13.66
CA TYR A 57 -1.83 15.33 13.14
C TYR A 57 -1.25 13.97 12.81
N LEU A 58 -0.27 13.52 13.60
CA LEU A 58 -0.07 12.08 13.75
C LEU A 58 -1.42 11.52 14.23
N PRO A 59 -1.97 10.49 13.57
CA PRO A 59 -3.30 9.98 13.87
C PRO A 59 -3.43 9.77 15.37
N SER A 60 -4.57 10.21 15.93
CA SER A 60 -4.89 9.96 17.32
C SER A 60 -4.71 8.46 17.59
N GLN A 61 -4.22 8.11 18.77
CA GLN A 61 -4.01 6.71 19.17
C GLN A 61 -5.25 5.82 18.95
N SER A 62 -6.43 6.42 18.75
CA SER A 62 -7.70 5.78 18.41
C SER A 62 -7.86 5.28 16.96
N ILE A 63 -7.05 5.69 15.98
CA ILE A 63 -7.21 5.22 14.59
C ILE A 63 -6.47 3.88 14.37
N LEU A 64 -5.48 3.55 15.19
CA LEU A 64 -4.67 2.34 15.08
C LEU A 64 -5.22 1.15 15.89
N PHE A 65 -6.52 0.88 15.82
CA PHE A 65 -7.09 -0.37 16.36
C PHE A 65 -6.81 -1.55 15.43
N ASN A 66 -5.53 -1.83 15.16
CA ASN A 66 -5.15 -3.09 14.53
C ASN A 66 -4.71 -4.05 15.63
N PRO A 67 -5.47 -5.13 15.89
CA PRO A 67 -5.08 -6.12 16.88
C PRO A 67 -3.73 -6.69 16.45
N LYS A 68 -2.74 -6.55 17.33
CA LYS A 68 -1.44 -7.18 17.09
C LYS A 68 -1.63 -8.69 17.16
N VAL A 69 -1.16 -9.39 16.14
CA VAL A 69 -1.12 -10.86 16.16
C VAL A 69 -0.27 -11.27 17.36
N ASP A 70 -0.85 -12.11 18.22
CA ASP A 70 -0.12 -12.72 19.32
C ASP A 70 0.81 -13.79 18.75
N MET A 71 2.09 -13.45 18.64
CA MET A 71 3.13 -14.34 18.10
C MET A 71 3.27 -15.64 18.90
N HIS A 72 2.76 -15.71 20.13
CA HIS A 72 2.77 -16.93 20.93
C HIS A 72 1.75 -17.98 20.49
N ASN A 73 0.71 -17.58 19.75
CA ASN A 73 -0.39 -18.45 19.32
C ASN A 73 -0.38 -18.73 17.81
N VAL A 74 0.72 -18.42 17.12
CA VAL A 74 0.89 -18.63 15.68
C VAL A 74 1.06 -20.13 15.39
N THR A 75 0.17 -20.69 14.59
CA THR A 75 0.24 -22.08 14.11
C THR A 75 1.31 -22.24 13.03
N GLU A 76 1.71 -23.48 12.70
CA GLU A 76 2.61 -23.70 11.55
C GLU A 76 2.00 -23.26 10.23
N GLU A 77 0.68 -23.39 10.07
CA GLU A 77 -0.03 -22.87 8.90
C GLU A 77 0.09 -21.34 8.83
N ASP A 78 -0.06 -20.64 9.96
CA ASP A 78 0.13 -19.19 10.01
C ASP A 78 1.57 -18.78 9.62
N LYS A 79 2.58 -19.55 10.03
CA LYS A 79 3.98 -19.33 9.59
C LYS A 79 4.12 -19.45 8.08
N MET A 80 3.49 -20.45 7.44
CA MET A 80 3.52 -20.57 5.98
C MET A 80 2.84 -19.39 5.29
N GLN A 81 1.78 -18.83 5.89
CA GLN A 81 1.12 -17.64 5.35
C GLN A 81 1.97 -16.38 5.46
N PHE A 82 2.76 -16.27 6.53
CA PHE A 82 3.65 -15.11 6.70
C PHE A 82 4.75 -15.01 5.65
N GLU A 83 4.99 -16.08 4.91
CA GLU A 83 6.12 -16.15 3.98
C GLU A 83 5.72 -15.86 2.54
N TRP A 84 4.50 -15.36 2.29
CA TRP A 84 4.06 -14.91 0.97
C TRP A 84 4.47 -13.45 0.69
N TYR A 85 5.27 -13.25 -0.35
CA TYR A 85 5.73 -11.94 -0.78
C TYR A 85 5.42 -11.70 -2.25
N MET A 86 4.84 -10.54 -2.59
CA MET A 86 4.79 -10.09 -3.98
C MET A 86 6.20 -9.76 -4.44
N ILE A 87 6.65 -10.36 -5.55
CA ILE A 87 8.02 -10.20 -6.08
C ILE A 87 8.07 -9.43 -7.40
N GLY A 88 6.92 -9.19 -8.04
CA GLY A 88 6.80 -8.41 -9.27
C GLY A 88 5.52 -8.72 -10.03
N ARG A 89 5.44 -8.28 -11.28
CA ARG A 89 4.37 -8.62 -12.22
C ARG A 89 4.80 -9.78 -13.11
N ASN A 90 3.83 -10.46 -13.72
CA ASN A 90 4.12 -11.54 -14.68
C ASN A 90 5.05 -11.05 -15.81
N THR A 91 4.86 -9.82 -16.30
CA THR A 91 5.71 -9.21 -17.34
C THR A 91 7.19 -9.09 -16.95
N ASP A 92 7.50 -9.11 -15.66
CA ASP A 92 8.87 -8.96 -15.16
C ASP A 92 9.64 -10.30 -15.19
N PHE A 93 8.91 -11.42 -15.38
CA PHE A 93 9.44 -12.79 -15.46
C PHE A 93 9.19 -13.43 -16.84
N PRO A 94 10.00 -13.09 -17.86
CA PRO A 94 9.86 -13.68 -19.18
C PRO A 94 10.12 -15.19 -19.18
N PHE A 95 9.53 -15.88 -20.15
CA PHE A 95 9.64 -17.32 -20.32
C PHE A 95 11.10 -17.78 -20.41
N ARG A 96 11.49 -18.70 -19.52
CA ARG A 96 12.83 -19.29 -19.43
C ARG A 96 13.98 -18.28 -19.24
N VAL A 97 13.70 -17.13 -18.63
CA VAL A 97 14.73 -16.15 -18.27
C VAL A 97 14.85 -16.08 -16.75
N PRO A 98 15.95 -16.59 -16.17
CA PRO A 98 16.24 -16.45 -14.74
C PRO A 98 16.33 -14.99 -14.29
N ARG A 99 15.69 -14.71 -13.16
CA ARG A 99 15.74 -13.43 -12.44
C ARG A 99 16.14 -13.69 -11.00
N LYS A 100 17.07 -12.87 -10.50
CA LYS A 100 17.42 -12.86 -9.08
C LYS A 100 16.46 -11.93 -8.32
N ILE A 101 16.00 -12.39 -7.17
CA ILE A 101 15.19 -11.64 -6.20
C ILE A 101 15.83 -11.80 -4.83
N THR A 102 15.86 -10.74 -4.04
CA THR A 102 16.41 -10.76 -2.69
C THR A 102 15.29 -10.49 -1.69
N ILE A 103 15.15 -11.37 -0.69
CA ILE A 103 14.19 -11.23 0.41
C ILE A 103 14.94 -11.42 1.72
N TRP A 104 14.91 -10.44 2.61
CA TRP A 104 15.63 -10.46 3.89
C TRP A 104 17.13 -10.82 3.76
N GLY A 105 17.80 -10.31 2.72
CA GLY A 105 19.20 -10.56 2.41
C GLY A 105 19.49 -11.92 1.78
N LYS A 106 18.47 -12.77 1.58
CA LYS A 106 18.61 -14.08 0.93
C LYS A 106 18.25 -13.99 -0.55
N GLU A 107 19.10 -14.55 -1.40
CA GLU A 107 18.90 -14.56 -2.85
C GLU A 107 18.12 -15.79 -3.33
N TYR A 108 17.18 -15.52 -4.24
CA TYR A 108 16.32 -16.49 -4.92
C TYR A 108 16.47 -16.29 -6.43
N THR A 109 16.63 -17.38 -7.18
CA THR A 109 16.62 -17.38 -8.64
C THR A 109 15.31 -17.97 -9.13
N ILE A 110 14.56 -17.18 -9.89
CA ILE A 110 13.19 -17.49 -10.31
C ILE A 110 13.07 -17.36 -11.82
N TRP A 111 12.39 -18.31 -12.47
CA TRP A 111 12.02 -18.17 -13.87
C TRP A 111 10.71 -18.88 -14.17
N LYS A 112 10.09 -18.44 -15.26
CA LYS A 112 8.87 -19.04 -15.77
C LYS A 112 9.19 -20.25 -16.64
N GLN A 113 8.81 -21.46 -16.19
CA GLN A 113 9.06 -22.71 -16.90
C GLN A 113 7.97 -22.98 -17.95
N ASN A 114 6.70 -22.69 -17.62
CA ASN A 114 5.53 -22.81 -18.50
C ASN A 114 4.61 -21.59 -18.32
N LYS A 115 3.48 -21.52 -19.06
CA LYS A 115 2.57 -20.36 -19.06
C LYS A 115 2.12 -19.91 -17.66
N ASN A 116 1.94 -20.85 -16.72
CA ASN A 116 1.48 -20.56 -15.35
C ASN A 116 2.38 -21.25 -14.31
N ASP A 117 3.59 -21.65 -14.69
CA ASP A 117 4.45 -22.49 -13.87
C ASP A 117 5.81 -21.83 -13.71
N TYR A 118 6.26 -21.77 -12.48
CA TYR A 118 7.44 -21.03 -12.05
C TYR A 118 8.34 -21.96 -11.26
N VAL A 119 9.64 -21.87 -11.53
CA VAL A 119 10.66 -22.56 -10.76
C VAL A 119 11.39 -21.51 -9.94
N CYS A 120 11.61 -21.80 -8.66
CA CYS A 120 12.38 -20.96 -7.75
C CYS A 120 13.38 -21.82 -6.98
N LEU A 121 14.65 -21.39 -6.98
CA LEU A 121 15.75 -21.99 -6.24
C LEU A 121 16.46 -20.92 -5.40
N THR A 122 17.14 -21.31 -4.33
CA THR A 122 18.04 -20.38 -3.62
C THR A 122 19.43 -20.40 -4.24
N ASP A 123 20.16 -19.28 -4.18
CA ASP A 123 21.52 -19.19 -4.73
C ASP A 123 22.60 -19.88 -3.87
N THR A 124 22.19 -20.73 -2.94
CA THR A 124 23.09 -21.51 -2.10
C THR A 124 23.43 -22.82 -2.81
N CYS A 125 24.64 -22.90 -3.36
CA CYS A 125 25.20 -24.14 -3.86
C CYS A 125 25.32 -25.13 -2.68
N SER A 126 24.43 -26.14 -2.61
CA SER A 126 24.72 -27.28 -1.74
C SER A 126 25.87 -28.07 -2.38
N GLU A 127 26.77 -28.62 -1.57
CA GLU A 127 27.91 -29.41 -2.06
C GLU A 127 27.48 -30.66 -2.86
N ASP A 128 26.20 -31.03 -2.77
CA ASP A 128 25.59 -32.14 -3.50
C ASP A 128 24.49 -31.64 -4.45
N LEU A 129 24.82 -31.52 -5.74
CA LEU A 129 23.91 -31.14 -6.82
C LEU A 129 22.64 -32.01 -6.91
N ASN A 130 22.68 -33.27 -6.44
CA ASN A 130 21.50 -34.14 -6.45
C ASN A 130 20.50 -33.74 -5.35
N SER A 131 20.99 -33.26 -4.21
CA SER A 131 20.15 -32.79 -3.10
C SER A 131 19.40 -31.48 -3.42
N LEU A 132 19.93 -30.66 -4.34
CA LEU A 132 19.37 -29.37 -4.76
C LEU A 132 18.05 -29.52 -5.52
N TYR A 133 17.96 -30.51 -6.41
CA TYR A 133 16.77 -30.72 -7.24
C TYR A 133 15.63 -31.40 -6.50
N GLU A 134 15.91 -32.21 -5.48
CA GLU A 134 14.88 -32.98 -4.78
C GLU A 134 14.28 -32.25 -3.56
N ASN A 135 14.99 -31.28 -2.96
CA ASN A 135 14.64 -30.84 -1.59
C ASN A 135 14.32 -29.34 -1.41
N GLN A 136 14.42 -28.49 -2.44
CA GLN A 136 14.21 -27.04 -2.26
C GLN A 136 13.25 -26.46 -3.31
N HIS A 137 12.00 -26.88 -3.26
CA HIS A 137 10.93 -26.26 -4.04
C HIS A 137 10.24 -25.16 -3.22
N PHE A 138 10.47 -23.91 -3.62
CA PHE A 138 9.68 -22.78 -3.16
C PHE A 138 8.46 -22.61 -4.05
N HIS A 139 7.34 -22.24 -3.45
CA HIS A 139 6.11 -22.09 -4.21
C HIS A 139 5.99 -20.70 -4.79
N VAL A 140 5.68 -20.60 -6.09
CA VAL A 140 5.49 -19.33 -6.78
C VAL A 140 4.13 -19.35 -7.46
N VAL A 141 3.34 -18.31 -7.22
CA VAL A 141 1.96 -18.18 -7.74
C VAL A 141 1.83 -16.91 -8.54
N GLU A 142 1.30 -17.03 -9.75
CA GLU A 142 0.78 -15.89 -10.50
C GLU A 142 -0.70 -15.72 -10.19
N LYS A 143 -1.09 -14.52 -9.72
CA LYS A 143 -2.48 -14.14 -9.47
C LYS A 143 -2.68 -12.70 -9.89
N ASN A 144 -3.69 -12.42 -10.72
CA ASN A 144 -4.05 -11.06 -11.13
C ASN A 144 -2.87 -10.25 -11.73
N ASN A 145 -2.06 -10.90 -12.58
CA ASN A 145 -0.83 -10.34 -13.18
C ASN A 145 0.29 -9.99 -12.17
N GLN A 146 0.13 -10.37 -10.91
CA GLN A 146 1.12 -10.27 -9.84
C GLN A 146 1.74 -11.65 -9.61
N VAL A 147 3.03 -11.68 -9.26
CA VAL A 147 3.76 -12.90 -8.96
C VAL A 147 4.14 -12.86 -7.48
N PHE A 148 3.79 -13.92 -6.77
CA PHE A 148 4.04 -14.10 -5.35
C PHE A 148 4.99 -15.29 -5.14
N LEU A 149 5.92 -15.15 -4.21
CA LEU A 149 6.82 -16.21 -3.76
C LEU A 149 6.52 -16.54 -2.30
N ASN A 150 6.37 -17.82 -2.01
CA ASN A 150 6.41 -18.32 -0.64
C ASN A 150 7.84 -18.73 -0.27
N THR A 151 8.43 -18.08 0.72
CA THR A 151 9.80 -18.37 1.19
C THR A 151 9.89 -19.54 2.18
N TYR A 152 8.76 -20.12 2.58
CA TYR A 152 8.68 -21.39 3.29
C TYR A 152 8.73 -22.55 2.30
N GLN A 153 9.53 -23.58 2.61
CA GLN A 153 9.74 -24.73 1.71
C GLN A 153 8.55 -25.71 1.79
N ASN A 154 8.27 -26.38 0.67
CA ASN A 154 7.27 -27.48 0.59
C ASN A 154 5.83 -27.06 0.96
N VAL A 155 5.48 -25.79 0.77
CA VAL A 155 4.10 -25.28 0.97
C VAL A 155 3.19 -25.73 -0.16
N SER A 156 1.96 -26.13 0.18
CA SER A 156 0.92 -26.42 -0.82
C SER A 156 0.19 -25.16 -1.29
N ASN A 157 -0.26 -25.13 -2.56
CA ASN A 157 -0.95 -23.98 -3.17
C ASN A 157 -2.23 -23.52 -2.45
N LYS A 158 -2.77 -24.33 -1.53
CA LYS A 158 -4.03 -24.03 -0.84
C LYS A 158 -3.93 -22.87 0.15
N THR A 159 -2.73 -22.37 0.41
CA THR A 159 -2.48 -21.44 1.51
C THR A 159 -2.73 -19.98 1.15
N MET A 160 -2.30 -19.47 -0.02
CA MET A 160 -2.27 -18.01 -0.24
C MET A 160 -3.63 -17.31 -0.02
N VAL A 161 -3.74 -16.57 1.09
CA VAL A 161 -4.86 -15.68 1.36
C VAL A 161 -4.72 -14.45 0.47
N SER A 162 -5.65 -14.24 -0.44
CA SER A 162 -5.63 -13.06 -1.28
C SER A 162 -7.05 -12.55 -1.53
N ARG A 163 -7.27 -11.29 -1.15
CA ARG A 163 -8.54 -10.57 -1.31
C ARG A 163 -8.65 -9.88 -2.69
N SER A 164 -7.59 -9.88 -3.50
CA SER A 164 -7.59 -9.11 -4.77
C SER A 164 -8.62 -9.57 -5.80
N ASP A 165 -9.19 -10.78 -5.64
CA ASP A 165 -10.23 -11.30 -6.53
C ASP A 165 -11.51 -10.47 -6.56
N TYR A 166 -11.81 -9.72 -5.49
CA TYR A 166 -12.99 -8.85 -5.47
C TYR A 166 -12.85 -7.63 -6.40
N PHE A 167 -11.62 -7.21 -6.67
CA PHE A 167 -11.32 -5.98 -7.39
C PHE A 167 -10.86 -6.21 -8.84
N THR A 168 -10.76 -7.47 -9.26
CA THR A 168 -10.39 -7.85 -10.64
C THR A 168 -11.58 -7.98 -11.57
N HIS A 169 -12.79 -7.64 -11.10
CA HIS A 169 -13.96 -7.55 -11.96
C HIS A 169 -13.77 -6.48 -13.04
N ASN A 170 -14.27 -6.72 -14.26
CA ASN A 170 -14.11 -5.84 -15.44
C ASN A 170 -14.58 -4.38 -15.25
N SER A 171 -15.28 -4.09 -14.16
CA SER A 171 -15.73 -2.74 -13.79
C SER A 171 -14.64 -1.88 -13.15
N PHE A 172 -13.53 -2.48 -12.70
CA PHE A 172 -12.41 -1.75 -12.09
C PHE A 172 -11.31 -1.48 -13.11
N ARG A 173 -10.86 -0.23 -13.17
CA ARG A 173 -9.58 0.15 -13.76
C ARG A 173 -8.51 0.03 -12.69
N HIS A 174 -7.31 -0.41 -13.06
CA HIS A 174 -6.20 -0.49 -12.13
C HIS A 174 -4.98 0.29 -12.63
N VAL A 175 -4.23 0.86 -11.69
CA VAL A 175 -2.92 1.48 -11.90
C VAL A 175 -1.93 0.78 -11.00
N PHE A 176 -0.78 0.41 -11.55
CA PHE A 176 0.29 -0.24 -10.82
C PHE A 176 1.48 0.71 -10.67
N VAL A 177 2.04 0.77 -9.47
CA VAL A 177 3.22 1.54 -9.15
C VAL A 177 4.19 0.71 -8.33
N GLU A 178 5.47 0.88 -8.61
CA GLU A 178 6.56 0.20 -7.94
C GLU A 178 7.61 1.24 -7.54
N THR A 179 8.15 1.12 -6.33
CA THR A 179 9.23 1.97 -5.83
C THR A 179 10.12 1.23 -4.84
N CYS A 180 11.33 1.75 -4.59
CA CYS A 180 12.21 1.28 -3.52
C CYS A 180 12.30 2.35 -2.42
N ILE A 181 12.22 1.93 -1.16
CA ILE A 181 12.30 2.82 0.00
C ILE A 181 13.21 2.20 1.04
N ASP A 182 14.12 3.02 1.54
CA ASP A 182 15.07 2.65 2.58
C ASP A 182 14.46 2.85 4.00
N LEU A 183 13.47 2.01 4.32
CA LEU A 183 12.86 1.90 5.64
C LEU A 183 12.64 0.45 6.03
N HIS A 184 12.54 0.21 7.34
CA HIS A 184 12.08 -1.06 7.88
C HIS A 184 10.60 -1.32 7.46
N PRO A 185 10.25 -2.55 7.02
CA PRO A 185 8.93 -2.84 6.44
C PRO A 185 7.76 -2.59 7.41
N SER A 186 7.93 -2.86 8.71
CA SER A 186 6.86 -2.58 9.69
C SER A 186 6.47 -1.11 9.77
N ILE A 187 7.42 -0.18 9.57
CA ILE A 187 7.14 1.26 9.55
C ILE A 187 6.29 1.60 8.32
N LEU A 188 6.59 0.96 7.18
CA LEU A 188 5.86 1.16 5.92
C LEU A 188 4.44 0.61 5.98
N VAL A 189 4.22 -0.54 6.65
CA VAL A 189 2.87 -1.09 6.89
C VAL A 189 2.04 -0.15 7.75
N ASP A 190 2.60 0.35 8.86
CA ASP A 190 1.86 1.30 9.71
C ASP A 190 1.52 2.58 8.93
N ALA A 191 2.50 3.10 8.18
CA ALA A 191 2.31 4.30 7.36
C ALA A 191 1.29 4.10 6.24
N SER A 192 1.19 2.90 5.64
CA SER A 192 0.27 2.63 4.54
C SER A 192 -1.20 2.64 4.95
N LEU A 193 -1.48 2.24 6.18
CA LEU A 193 -2.83 2.25 6.74
C LEU A 193 -3.27 3.68 7.07
N ASP A 194 -2.34 4.48 7.59
CA ASP A 194 -2.62 5.85 8.04
C ASP A 194 -2.80 6.82 6.87
N ILE A 195 -1.94 6.73 5.85
CA ILE A 195 -1.85 7.74 4.79
C ILE A 195 -3.16 7.87 4.00
N VAL A 196 -3.80 6.75 3.66
CA VAL A 196 -5.06 6.76 2.91
C VAL A 196 -6.16 7.35 3.78
N HIS A 197 -6.25 6.91 5.03
CA HIS A 197 -7.24 7.41 5.97
C HIS A 197 -7.11 8.93 6.18
N VAL A 198 -5.91 9.43 6.49
CA VAL A 198 -5.65 10.86 6.75
C VAL A 198 -5.94 11.72 5.53
N ILE A 199 -5.46 11.31 4.35
CA ILE A 199 -5.68 12.07 3.11
C ILE A 199 -7.17 12.11 2.79
N PHE A 200 -7.86 10.97 2.76
CA PHE A 200 -9.26 10.95 2.35
C PHE A 200 -10.20 11.56 3.39
N ALA A 201 -9.99 11.33 4.68
CA ALA A 201 -10.74 12.02 5.72
C ALA A 201 -10.62 13.54 5.53
N LYS A 202 -9.41 14.08 5.33
CA LYS A 202 -9.23 15.53 5.16
C LYS A 202 -9.84 16.09 3.88
N LEU A 203 -9.71 15.35 2.78
CA LEU A 203 -10.20 15.80 1.48
C LEU A 203 -11.73 15.80 1.39
N PHE A 204 -12.37 14.83 2.05
CA PHE A 204 -13.79 14.58 1.88
C PHE A 204 -14.64 15.00 3.08
N THR A 205 -14.07 15.27 4.27
CA THR A 205 -14.83 15.84 5.39
C THR A 205 -14.73 17.36 5.44
N LYS A 206 -15.81 18.00 5.89
CA LYS A 206 -15.86 19.45 6.08
C LYS A 206 -15.28 19.77 7.47
N ASN A 207 -14.52 20.87 7.59
CA ASN A 207 -13.97 21.41 8.85
C ASN A 207 -12.87 20.56 9.53
N ASN A 208 -12.10 19.77 8.79
CA ASN A 208 -11.03 18.93 9.38
C ASN A 208 -11.54 18.00 10.48
N VAL A 209 -12.79 17.53 10.38
CA VAL A 209 -13.29 16.48 11.29
C VAL A 209 -12.65 15.17 10.85
N PHE A 210 -11.60 14.77 11.57
CA PHE A 210 -10.86 13.53 11.33
C PHE A 210 -11.45 12.34 12.07
N GLU A 211 -12.34 12.60 13.02
CA GLU A 211 -12.96 11.56 13.82
C GLU A 211 -14.07 10.90 13.01
N PRO A 212 -14.01 9.57 12.81
CA PRO A 212 -15.10 8.83 12.18
C PRO A 212 -16.35 8.89 13.07
N SER A 213 -17.52 8.92 12.44
CA SER A 213 -18.79 8.84 13.16
C SER A 213 -19.06 7.45 13.72
N ASP A 214 -18.48 6.43 13.11
CA ASP A 214 -18.57 5.03 13.56
C ASP A 214 -17.29 4.26 13.19
N ILE A 215 -16.91 3.32 14.05
CA ILE A 215 -15.78 2.41 13.85
C ILE A 215 -16.27 0.98 14.06
N SER A 216 -16.17 0.14 13.03
CA SER A 216 -16.54 -1.27 13.10
C SER A 216 -15.36 -2.17 12.75
N ILE A 217 -15.11 -3.16 13.60
CA ILE A 217 -14.11 -4.20 13.35
C ILE A 217 -14.79 -5.28 12.51
N MET A 218 -14.20 -5.59 11.35
CA MET A 218 -14.63 -6.69 10.50
C MET A 218 -13.84 -7.94 10.85
N TYR A 219 -14.54 -8.96 11.35
CA TYR A 219 -13.95 -10.27 11.60
C TYR A 219 -13.69 -10.97 10.27
N SER A 220 -12.41 -11.16 9.94
CA SER A 220 -12.01 -12.09 8.89
C SER A 220 -12.06 -13.51 9.42
N PRO A 221 -12.44 -14.51 8.61
CA PRO A 221 -12.30 -15.91 8.98
C PRO A 221 -10.84 -16.33 9.19
N HIS A 222 -9.87 -15.54 8.72
CA HIS A 222 -8.44 -15.82 8.89
C HIS A 222 -7.82 -14.97 10.00
N SER A 223 -7.10 -15.63 10.91
CA SER A 223 -6.30 -15.06 12.02
C SER A 223 -5.31 -13.96 11.62
N LEU A 224 -4.90 -13.94 10.35
CA LEU A 224 -3.84 -13.09 9.82
C LEU A 224 -4.36 -11.92 9.00
N HIS A 225 -5.68 -11.76 8.99
CA HIS A 225 -6.35 -10.74 8.23
C HIS A 225 -7.23 -9.94 9.18
N ASN A 226 -6.82 -8.69 9.42
CA ASN A 226 -7.56 -7.77 10.26
C ASN A 226 -8.12 -6.67 9.38
N SER A 227 -9.37 -6.27 9.62
CA SER A 227 -10.04 -5.23 8.86
C SER A 227 -10.84 -4.33 9.80
N VAL A 228 -10.71 -3.03 9.60
CA VAL A 228 -11.44 -2.00 10.34
C VAL A 228 -12.10 -1.06 9.35
N ASN A 229 -13.36 -0.75 9.58
CA ASN A 229 -14.11 0.23 8.82
C ASN A 229 -14.36 1.49 9.64
N TYR A 230 -14.12 2.62 9.00
CA TYR A 230 -14.33 3.96 9.52
C TYR A 230 -15.41 4.61 8.68
N THR A 231 -16.55 4.91 9.27
CA THR A 231 -17.66 5.61 8.59
C THR A 231 -17.59 7.08 8.93
N TYR A 232 -17.83 7.92 7.92
CA TYR A 232 -17.78 9.37 8.01
C TYR A 232 -19.08 9.99 7.52
N THR A 233 -19.69 10.83 8.35
CA THR A 233 -20.77 11.73 7.94
C THR A 233 -20.17 13.05 7.43
N CYS A 234 -20.13 13.22 6.12
CA CYS A 234 -19.65 14.41 5.44
C CYS A 234 -20.70 15.53 5.44
N GLY A 235 -20.27 16.79 5.56
CA GLY A 235 -21.19 17.94 5.49
C GLY A 235 -21.78 18.17 4.09
N PRO A 236 -22.85 18.96 3.94
CA PRO A 236 -23.53 19.21 2.65
C PRO A 236 -22.67 19.97 1.61
N GLN A 237 -21.54 20.53 2.03
CA GLN A 237 -20.57 21.20 1.13
C GLN A 237 -19.31 20.35 0.90
N SER A 238 -19.29 19.10 1.37
CA SER A 238 -18.18 18.18 1.14
C SER A 238 -18.05 17.80 -0.34
N MET A 239 -16.86 17.35 -0.74
CA MET A 239 -16.66 16.71 -2.05
C MET A 239 -17.60 15.52 -2.24
N THR A 240 -17.80 14.72 -1.19
CA THR A 240 -18.71 13.58 -1.18
C THR A 240 -20.12 13.99 -1.61
N SER A 241 -20.68 15.02 -0.95
CA SER A 241 -22.04 15.49 -1.22
C SER A 241 -22.16 16.17 -2.57
N VAL A 242 -21.17 17.00 -2.94
CA VAL A 242 -21.20 17.77 -4.19
C VAL A 242 -21.02 16.87 -5.42
N PHE A 243 -20.11 15.90 -5.38
CA PHE A 243 -19.80 15.08 -6.54
C PHE A 243 -20.58 13.77 -6.62
N PHE A 244 -20.93 13.19 -5.47
CA PHE A 244 -21.53 11.85 -5.41
C PHE A 244 -22.96 11.88 -4.87
N GLY A 245 -23.48 13.05 -4.46
CA GLY A 245 -24.85 13.17 -3.96
C GLY A 245 -25.09 12.44 -2.64
N THR A 246 -24.04 12.04 -1.92
CA THR A 246 -24.12 11.35 -0.63
C THR A 246 -23.31 12.10 0.42
N ASN A 247 -23.80 12.07 1.65
CA ASN A 247 -23.12 12.61 2.82
C ASN A 247 -22.37 11.51 3.60
N GLU A 248 -22.26 10.30 3.07
CA GLU A 248 -21.59 9.19 3.73
C GLU A 248 -20.39 8.72 2.92
N MET A 249 -19.29 8.46 3.64
CA MET A 249 -18.07 7.85 3.11
C MET A 249 -17.60 6.80 4.10
N THR A 250 -17.18 5.65 3.59
CA THR A 250 -16.56 4.60 4.41
C THR A 250 -15.13 4.39 3.95
N ILE A 251 -14.19 4.37 4.89
CA ILE A 251 -12.81 3.97 4.65
C ILE A 251 -12.63 2.63 5.35
N SER A 252 -12.28 1.58 4.61
CA SER A 252 -11.84 0.31 5.18
C SER A 252 -10.32 0.26 5.13
N SER A 253 -9.70 -0.14 6.24
CA SER A 253 -8.27 -0.43 6.31
C SER A 253 -8.09 -1.88 6.73
N GLU A 254 -7.28 -2.60 5.99
CA GLU A 254 -7.03 -4.00 6.20
C GLU A 254 -5.53 -4.29 6.23
N ILE A 255 -5.14 -5.18 7.12
CA ILE A 255 -3.79 -5.75 7.17
C ILE A 255 -3.90 -7.23 6.83
N ILE A 256 -3.11 -7.65 5.85
CA ILE A 256 -2.84 -9.05 5.55
C ILE A 256 -1.38 -9.28 5.92
N HIS A 257 -1.16 -10.03 6.99
CA HIS A 257 0.19 -10.19 7.51
C HIS A 257 1.09 -11.00 6.55
N PRO A 258 2.40 -10.69 6.50
CA PRO A 258 3.09 -9.74 7.39
C PRO A 258 3.14 -8.30 6.84
N TYR A 259 3.10 -8.12 5.51
CA TYR A 259 3.51 -6.87 4.87
C TYR A 259 2.60 -6.44 3.71
N ALA A 260 1.33 -6.83 3.73
CA ALA A 260 0.33 -6.37 2.79
C ALA A 260 -0.78 -5.59 3.50
N THR A 261 -1.23 -4.51 2.87
CA THR A 261 -2.33 -3.69 3.38
C THR A 261 -3.30 -3.35 2.27
N ILE A 262 -4.59 -3.31 2.59
CA ILE A 262 -5.64 -2.88 1.66
C ILE A 262 -6.39 -1.71 2.29
N SER A 263 -6.44 -0.58 1.61
CA SER A 263 -7.26 0.56 2.01
C SER A 263 -8.31 0.83 0.94
N CYS A 264 -9.58 0.70 1.30
CA CYS A 264 -10.71 0.88 0.39
C CYS A 264 -11.55 2.09 0.82
N VAL A 265 -11.62 3.11 -0.03
CA VAL A 265 -12.50 4.26 0.13
C VAL A 265 -13.77 4.00 -0.67
N THR A 266 -14.91 3.98 0.00
CA THR A 266 -16.23 3.77 -0.59
C THR A 266 -17.08 5.03 -0.42
N ILE A 267 -17.66 5.51 -1.51
CA ILE A 267 -18.58 6.64 -1.56
C ILE A 267 -19.76 6.25 -2.44
N GLY A 268 -20.90 5.91 -1.83
CA GLY A 268 -22.06 5.38 -2.56
C GLY A 268 -21.71 4.07 -3.27
N ASP A 269 -21.88 4.02 -4.60
CA ASP A 269 -21.53 2.87 -5.44
C ASP A 269 -20.07 2.92 -5.95
N LYS A 270 -19.31 3.94 -5.57
CA LYS A 270 -17.93 4.18 -6.03
C LYS A 270 -16.92 3.71 -5.01
N GLN A 271 -15.85 3.10 -5.49
CA GLN A 271 -14.77 2.52 -4.73
C GLN A 271 -13.42 2.89 -5.33
N LEU A 272 -12.48 3.23 -4.44
CA LEU A 272 -11.08 3.43 -4.72
C LEU A 272 -10.28 2.60 -3.71
N VAL A 273 -9.49 1.67 -4.21
CA VAL A 273 -8.81 0.65 -3.41
C VAL A 273 -7.32 0.76 -3.65
N PHE A 274 -6.56 0.87 -2.57
CA PHE A 274 -5.11 0.81 -2.58
C PHE A 274 -4.69 -0.50 -1.94
N GLU A 275 -4.15 -1.41 -2.74
CA GLU A 275 -3.51 -2.63 -2.27
C GLU A 275 -2.00 -2.42 -2.33
N THR A 276 -1.37 -2.44 -1.16
CA THR A 276 0.07 -2.20 -1.00
C THR A 276 0.73 -3.48 -0.52
N HIS A 277 1.74 -3.94 -1.25
CA HIS A 277 2.61 -5.06 -0.88
C HIS A 277 4.02 -4.53 -0.63
N ILE A 278 4.60 -4.84 0.52
CA ILE A 278 5.95 -4.44 0.89
C ILE A 278 6.85 -5.69 0.89
N LEU A 279 7.85 -5.69 0.02
CA LEU A 279 8.86 -6.73 -0.12
C LEU A 279 10.15 -6.26 0.59
N PRO A 280 10.49 -6.83 1.74
CA PRO A 280 11.74 -6.52 2.44
C PRO A 280 12.93 -7.11 1.68
N ILE A 281 13.81 -6.25 1.14
CA ILE A 281 15.07 -6.66 0.51
C ILE A 281 16.07 -7.01 1.61
N ASP A 282 16.18 -6.16 2.63
CA ASP A 282 16.93 -6.40 3.87
C ASP A 282 16.25 -5.70 5.06
N ALA A 283 16.94 -5.54 6.19
CA ALA A 283 16.39 -4.92 7.40
C ALA A 283 15.89 -3.48 7.21
N ASN A 284 16.49 -2.71 6.30
CA ASN A 284 16.23 -1.29 6.10
C ASN A 284 15.95 -0.91 4.65
N HIS A 285 15.93 -1.85 3.71
CA HIS A 285 15.59 -1.61 2.31
C HIS A 285 14.39 -2.45 1.92
N CYS A 286 13.37 -1.78 1.39
CA CYS A 286 12.14 -2.40 0.94
C CYS A 286 11.84 -2.00 -0.50
N LYS A 287 11.18 -2.90 -1.20
CA LYS A 287 10.50 -2.63 -2.46
C LYS A 287 9.00 -2.61 -2.19
N ILE A 288 8.31 -1.60 -2.70
CA ILE A 288 6.87 -1.41 -2.47
C ILE A 288 6.15 -1.52 -3.81
N PHE A 289 5.09 -2.30 -3.83
CA PHE A 289 4.17 -2.44 -4.95
C PHE A 289 2.81 -1.90 -4.53
N ILE A 290 2.28 -0.95 -5.28
CA ILE A 290 0.97 -0.33 -5.01
C ILE A 290 0.07 -0.59 -6.22
N CYS A 291 -1.03 -1.30 -5.99
CA CYS A 291 -2.09 -1.52 -6.95
C CYS A 291 -3.29 -0.65 -6.55
N CYS A 292 -3.62 0.30 -7.39
CA CYS A 292 -4.76 1.20 -7.19
C CYS A 292 -5.90 0.75 -8.10
N TYR A 293 -6.98 0.20 -7.54
CA TYR A 293 -8.19 -0.20 -8.26
C TYR A 293 -9.29 0.85 -8.07
N GLN A 294 -10.04 1.13 -9.12
CA GLN A 294 -11.16 2.06 -9.05
C GLN A 294 -12.27 1.72 -10.04
N ASN A 295 -13.51 1.84 -9.58
CA ASN A 295 -14.71 1.81 -10.42
C ASN A 295 -15.34 3.21 -10.55
N ILE A 296 -14.60 4.26 -10.15
CA ILE A 296 -15.03 5.63 -10.31
C ILE A 296 -15.03 5.94 -11.80
N GLY A 297 -16.22 5.87 -12.39
CA GLY A 297 -16.50 6.17 -13.79
C GLY A 297 -16.34 7.65 -14.12
N LEU A 298 -15.22 8.26 -13.73
CA LEU A 298 -14.75 9.50 -14.30
C LEU A 298 -14.45 9.19 -15.77
N TYR A 299 -15.48 9.27 -16.61
CA TYR A 299 -15.44 9.10 -18.06
C TYR A 299 -14.67 10.25 -18.75
N TYR A 300 -13.76 10.90 -18.01
CA TYR A 300 -12.99 12.05 -18.44
C TYR A 300 -11.57 11.64 -18.81
N ARG A 301 -11.09 12.29 -19.89
CA ARG A 301 -9.86 12.08 -20.66
C ARG A 301 -8.52 12.19 -19.90
N HIS A 302 -8.51 12.09 -18.56
CA HIS A 302 -7.37 12.44 -17.73
C HIS A 302 -7.07 11.42 -16.62
N GLU A 303 -6.58 10.24 -17.02
CA GLU A 303 -5.80 9.31 -16.17
C GLU A 303 -4.64 10.01 -15.43
N LYS A 304 -4.21 11.19 -15.93
CA LYS A 304 -3.19 12.05 -15.33
C LYS A 304 -3.48 12.45 -13.87
N TRP A 305 -4.74 12.63 -13.46
CA TRP A 305 -5.03 13.07 -12.08
C TRP A 305 -4.82 11.96 -11.04
N ILE A 306 -5.24 10.73 -11.34
CA ILE A 306 -4.99 9.57 -10.47
C ILE A 306 -3.50 9.29 -10.40
N GLY A 307 -2.80 9.34 -11.54
CA GLY A 307 -1.34 9.26 -11.54
C GLY A 307 -0.69 10.31 -10.64
N LYS A 308 -1.22 11.54 -10.61
CA LYS A 308 -0.75 12.60 -9.70
C LYS A 308 -1.06 12.31 -8.23
N ILE A 309 -2.26 11.81 -7.90
CA ILE A 309 -2.57 11.37 -6.53
C ILE A 309 -1.59 10.28 -6.10
N ILE A 310 -1.40 9.25 -6.92
CA ILE A 310 -0.49 8.15 -6.60
C ILE A 310 0.94 8.68 -6.44
N GLN A 311 1.40 9.57 -7.33
CA GLN A 311 2.70 10.20 -7.18
C GLN A 311 2.81 10.99 -5.88
N THR A 312 1.78 11.74 -5.49
CA THR A 312 1.76 12.44 -4.20
C THR A 312 1.79 11.46 -3.03
N PHE A 313 1.08 10.33 -3.10
CA PHE A 313 1.20 9.25 -2.11
C PHE A 313 2.66 8.78 -2.00
N LEU A 314 3.33 8.50 -3.12
CA LEU A 314 4.74 8.07 -3.14
C LEU A 314 5.69 9.14 -2.58
N ASP A 315 5.48 10.40 -2.94
CA ASP A 315 6.28 11.52 -2.45
C ASP A 315 6.15 11.63 -0.93
N VAL A 316 4.94 11.42 -0.40
CA VAL A 316 4.69 11.38 1.05
C VAL A 316 5.39 10.19 1.71
N TYR A 317 5.33 8.98 1.15
CA TYR A 317 6.10 7.85 1.68
C TYR A 317 7.60 8.15 1.73
N THR A 318 8.11 8.80 0.69
CA THR A 318 9.52 9.21 0.61
C THR A 318 9.83 10.24 1.68
N GLN A 319 8.97 11.24 1.91
CA GLN A 319 9.18 12.23 2.96
C GLN A 319 9.12 11.62 4.37
N LEU A 320 8.17 10.70 4.62
CA LEU A 320 8.07 9.98 5.88
C LEU A 320 9.33 9.15 6.17
N SER A 321 9.96 8.60 5.13
CA SER A 321 11.25 7.90 5.26
C SER A 321 12.38 8.79 5.74
N VAL A 322 12.37 10.07 5.34
CA VAL A 322 13.38 11.04 5.75
C VAL A 322 13.13 11.50 7.19
N CYS A 323 11.87 11.71 7.59
CA CYS A 323 11.53 12.25 8.91
C CYS A 323 11.66 11.24 10.07
N ARG A 324 11.63 9.92 9.79
CA ARG A 324 11.72 8.87 10.83
C ARG A 324 13.12 8.24 10.98
N ARG A 325 14.09 8.66 10.17
CA ARG A 325 15.52 8.42 10.40
C ARG A 325 16.04 9.43 11.43
#